data_AF-A0A6N6MLM4-F1
#
_entry.id   AF-A0A6N6MLM4-F1
#
_cell.length_a   1.000
_cell.length_b   1.000
_cell.length_c   1.000
_cell.angle_alpha   90.00
_cell.angle_beta   90.00
_cell.angle_gamma   90.00
#
_symmetry.space_group_name_H-M   'P 1'
#
loop_
_entity.id
_entity.type
_entity.pdbx_description
1 polymer ?
#
loop_
_entity_poly.entity_id
_entity_poly.type
_entity_poly.pdbx_seq_one_letter_code
_entity_poly.pdbx_strand_id
1 'polypeptide(L)' 'MTETDPRLHPYSLEILLPKADGGSYQWAIRKNGKLAQRSDRSLHSEDKARENGLAQIEKLLSGVGDR' A
#
# COMPACT_ATOMS: atom_id res chain seq x y z
N MET A 1 9.06 -7.83 -0.68
CA MET A 1 8.79 -8.45 0.63
C MET A 1 7.40 -8.00 1.06
N THR A 2 6.49 -8.92 1.39
CA THR A 2 5.14 -8.59 1.88
C THR A 2 5.20 -8.42 3.40
N GLU A 3 5.13 -7.19 3.86
CA GLU A 3 5.11 -6.88 5.29
C GLU A 3 3.66 -7.02 5.79
N THR A 4 3.37 -8.15 6.42
CA THR A 4 2.08 -8.36 7.09
C THR A 4 2.21 -7.88 8.51
N ASP A 5 2.11 -6.57 8.70
CA ASP A 5 2.11 -5.99 10.04
C ASP A 5 0.73 -6.18 10.69
N PRO A 6 0.64 -6.84 11.86
CA PRO A 6 -0.63 -7.15 12.49
C PRO A 6 -1.40 -5.90 12.97
N ARG A 7 -0.74 -4.74 13.08
CA ARG A 7 -1.39 -3.47 13.46
C ARG A 7 -2.24 -2.90 12.33
N LEU A 8 -2.03 -3.36 11.10
CA LEU A 8 -2.75 -2.90 9.92
C LEU A 8 -4.02 -3.71 9.67
N HIS A 9 -4.30 -4.77 10.44
CA HIS A 9 -5.49 -5.61 10.26
C HIS A 9 -6.79 -4.79 10.27
N PRO A 10 -7.72 -5.05 9.33
CA PRO A 10 -7.74 -6.14 8.36
C PRO A 10 -7.00 -5.86 7.03
N TYR A 11 -6.22 -4.79 6.96
CA TYR A 11 -5.46 -4.38 5.79
C TYR A 11 -4.03 -4.93 5.79
N SER A 12 -3.47 -5.11 4.59
CA SER A 12 -2.10 -5.55 4.37
C SER A 12 -1.48 -4.71 3.25
N LEU A 13 -0.25 -4.26 3.45
CA LEU A 13 0.49 -3.46 2.48
C LEU A 13 1.45 -4.33 1.67
N GLU A 14 1.30 -4.28 0.36
CA GLU A 14 2.14 -5.00 -0.60
C GLU A 14 2.91 -3.99 -1.45
N ILE A 15 4.23 -3.90 -1.25
CA ILE A 15 5.08 -3.05 -2.08
C ILE A 15 5.47 -3.81 -3.34
N LEU A 16 5.11 -3.25 -4.49
CA LEU A 16 5.37 -3.79 -5.81
C LEU A 16 6.63 -3.13 -6.36
N LEU A 17 7.64 -3.96 -6.62
CA LEU A 17 8.86 -3.53 -7.28
C LEU A 17 8.60 -3.20 -8.75
N PRO A 18 9.32 -2.22 -9.31
CA PRO A 18 9.26 -1.93 -10.73
C PRO A 18 9.69 -3.14 -11.57
N LYS A 19 8.95 -3.42 -12.64
CA LYS A 19 9.24 -4.52 -13.57
C LYS A 19 10.39 -4.22 -14.54
N ALA A 20 10.86 -2.98 -14.58
CA ALA A 20 11.94 -2.52 -15.45
C ALA A 20 13.00 -1.81 -14.60
N ASP A 21 14.27 -1.92 -15.01
CA ASP A 21 15.36 -1.12 -14.48
C ASP A 21 15.05 0.37 -14.71
N GLY A 22 14.90 1.14 -13.62
CA GLY A 22 14.45 2.53 -13.65
C GLY A 22 12.93 2.74 -13.59
N GLY A 23 12.14 1.66 -13.43
CA GLY A 23 10.71 1.75 -13.24
C GLY A 23 10.34 2.31 -11.86
N SER A 24 9.07 2.67 -11.70
CA SER A 24 8.58 3.25 -10.46
C SER A 24 8.05 2.19 -9.50
N TYR A 25 8.35 2.37 -8.21
CA TYR A 25 7.76 1.61 -7.13
C TYR A 25 6.27 1.90 -7.02
N GLN A 26 5.50 0.85 -6.76
CA GLN A 26 4.09 0.94 -6.51
C GLN A 26 3.76 0.21 -5.20
N TRP A 27 2.57 0.45 -4.68
CA TRP A 27 2.07 -0.26 -3.52
C TRP A 27 0.63 -0.72 -3.79
N ALA A 28 0.20 -1.76 -3.10
CA ALA A 28 -1.16 -2.28 -3.15
C ALA A 28 -1.62 -2.59 -1.73
N ILE A 29 -2.80 -2.14 -1.37
CA ILE A 29 -3.44 -2.42 -0.09
C ILE A 29 -4.49 -3.49 -0.31
N ARG A 30 -4.41 -4.57 0.45
CA ARG A 30 -5.40 -5.65 0.44
C ARG A 30 -6.15 -5.65 1.76
N LYS A 31 -7.48 -5.70 1.73
CA LYS A 31 -8.33 -5.93 2.91
C LYS A 31 -8.76 -7.39 2.90
N ASN A 32 -8.36 -8.16 3.90
CA ASN A 32 -8.73 -9.57 4.05
C ASN A 32 -8.48 -10.41 2.77
N GLY A 33 -7.34 -10.19 2.11
CA GLY A 33 -6.96 -10.87 0.85
C GLY A 33 -7.51 -10.24 -0.44
N LYS A 34 -8.51 -9.35 -0.37
CA LYS A 34 -9.07 -8.65 -1.53
C LYS A 34 -8.36 -7.31 -1.75
N LEU A 35 -8.03 -6.98 -3.00
CA LEU A 35 -7.45 -5.68 -3.33
C LEU A 35 -8.45 -4.56 -2.95
N ALA A 36 -8.08 -3.75 -1.97
CA ALA A 36 -8.86 -2.59 -1.55
C ALA A 36 -8.41 -1.34 -2.31
N GLN A 37 -7.10 -1.14 -2.43
CA GLN A 37 -6.53 0.03 -3.09
C GLN A 37 -5.19 -0.31 -3.75
N ARG A 38 -4.82 0.44 -4.78
CA ARG A 38 -3.49 0.36 -5.42
C ARG A 38 -2.92 1.75 -5.62
N SER A 39 -1.60 1.86 -5.64
CA SER A 39 -0.91 3.08 -6.03
C SER A 39 -1.09 3.28 -7.52
N ASP A 40 -1.88 4.29 -7.86
CA ASP A 40 -1.93 4.81 -9.22
C ASP A 40 -0.69 5.67 -9.53
N ARG A 41 0.04 6.09 -8.48
CA ARG A 41 1.24 6.90 -8.61
C ARG A 41 2.50 6.06 -8.71
N SER A 42 3.31 6.44 -9.68
CA SER A 42 4.71 6.06 -9.85
C SER A 42 5.58 6.74 -8.79
N LEU A 43 6.15 5.96 -7.88
CA LEU A 43 7.07 6.46 -6.84
C LEU A 43 8.51 6.09 -7.17
N HIS A 44 9.46 6.97 -6.84
CA HIS A 44 10.87 6.78 -7.17
C HIS A 44 11.63 5.91 -6.16
N SER A 45 11.00 5.55 -5.04
CA SER A 45 11.65 4.77 -3.98
C SER A 45 10.67 3.87 -3.25
N GLU A 46 11.15 2.71 -2.80
CA GLU A 46 10.38 1.76 -1.99
C GLU A 46 9.85 2.43 -0.71
N ASP A 47 10.67 3.26 -0.08
CA ASP A 47 10.33 3.95 1.17
C ASP A 47 9.12 4.87 0.99
N LYS A 48 9.09 5.66 -0.10
CA LYS A 48 7.94 6.49 -0.44
C LYS A 48 6.68 5.67 -0.71
N ALA A 49 6.83 4.48 -1.32
CA ALA A 49 5.72 3.57 -1.54
C ALA A 49 5.18 3.01 -0.23
N ARG A 50 6.06 2.68 0.72
CA ARG A 50 5.69 2.26 2.07
C ARG A 50 4.98 3.37 2.82
N GLU A 51 5.55 4.57 2.91
CA GLU A 51 4.95 5.73 3.60
C GLU A 51 3.56 6.06 3.04
N ASN A 52 3.41 6.12 1.70
CA ASN A 52 2.12 6.40 1.08
C ASN A 52 1.09 5.29 1.34
N GLY A 53 1.52 4.03 1.23
CA GLY A 53 0.68 2.88 1.50
C GLY A 53 0.18 2.85 2.94
N LEU A 54 1.08 3.05 3.92
CA LEU A 54 0.75 3.11 5.34
C LEU A 54 -0.22 4.26 5.63
N ALA A 55 0.07 5.47 5.15
CA ALA A 55 -0.81 6.63 5.34
C ALA A 55 -2.23 6.40 4.77
N GLN A 56 -2.36 5.62 3.69
CA GLN A 56 -3.66 5.25 3.15
C GLN A 56 -4.35 4.15 3.96
N ILE A 57 -3.61 3.17 4.47
CA ILE A 57 -4.16 2.19 5.42
C ILE A 57 -4.66 2.90 6.68
N GLU A 58 -3.92 3.85 7.22
CA GLU A 58 -4.34 4.65 8.38
C GLU A 58 -5.64 5.41 8.11
N LYS A 59 -5.80 6.00 6.91
CA LYS A 59 -7.07 6.65 6.51
C LYS A 59 -8.23 5.66 6.39
N LEU A 60 -7.98 4.47 5.84
CA LEU A 60 -8.96 3.39 5.72
C LEU A 60 -9.35 2.79 7.07
N LEU A 61 -8.40 2.74 8.02
CA LEU A 61 -8.63 2.33 9.41
C LEU A 61 -9.40 3.41 10.19
N SER A 62 -9.09 4.69 9.95
CA SER A 62 -9.75 5.83 10.58
C SER A 62 -11.20 6.05 10.10
N GLY A 63 -11.70 5.26 9.15
CA GLY A 63 -13.12 5.31 8.73
C GLY A 63 -13.50 6.51 7.86
N VAL A 64 -12.54 7.28 7.33
CA VAL A 64 -12.82 8.43 6.45
C VAL A 64 -13.39 8.00 5.07
N GLY A 65 -13.52 6.70 4.81
CA GLY A 65 -14.14 6.13 3.61
C GLY A 65 -15.59 5.66 3.79
N ASP A 66 -16.19 5.82 4.98
CA ASP A 66 -17.59 5.46 5.25
C ASP A 66 -18.38 6.73 5.63
N ARG A 67 -18.77 7.51 4.62
CA ARG A 67 -19.81 8.53 4.73
C ARG A 67 -20.44 8.84 3.38
#